data_AF-D9R9S8-F1
#
_entry.id   AF-D9R9S8-F1
#
_cell.length_a   1.000
_cell.length_b   1.000
_cell.length_c   1.000
_cell.angle_alpha   90.00
_cell.angle_beta   90.00
_cell.angle_gamma   90.00
#
_symmetry.space_group_name_H-M   'P 1'
#
loop_
_entity.id
_entity.type
_entity.pdbx_description
1 polymer ?
#
loop_
_entity_poly.entity_id
_entity_poly.type
_entity_poly.pdbx_seq_one_letter_code
_entity_poly.pdbx_strand_id
1 'polypeptide(L)'
;MDVIYDLLVIGAGPGGYVAAIKAAKLGMKTGLIENREVGGTCLNRGCVPAKALLHAAKLYQEVLSGERFGIVSKEVSYDYGKVLSYKNETSESLRLGVEQLLKGNKIEQIHGTGTLIKDGRVRVKTEEEERILQAKNILLATGSKPSFPPIEGIRLPGVMTSDDMFLLDHVPESLVIIGGGVIGVEFATVFSSFGSRVTILEAEDKLLPGLDKEISQNVKMLLKKRGVTIHTRAFVRKIETEGLDFICTFTEKGKEKEKTEVLKTPCLLSAAGRIPMTEGLLEDGTLLEMDRGRIKVSKNFETSMPGVFAIGDVIGGIQLAHAASAQGICAVEWMNGKEPSIDLSVVPSCVYTDPEIACVGMTEEDAKEKGIETVTGRFLTHANSKSLITKEERGFVKVVADKETNVLLGAQMMCARATDMIGEMGTAISNKLTAKQLLKAMRAHPTYNESIGEALEDCIGGAIHALPRK
;
A
#
# COMPACT_ATOMS: atom_id res chain seq x y z
N MET A 1 -41.03 -7.83 10.89
CA MET A 1 -40.36 -7.36 9.67
C MET A 1 -39.21 -8.30 9.43
N ASP A 2 -39.12 -8.85 8.23
CA ASP A 2 -38.25 -10.00 7.96
C ASP A 2 -36.81 -9.55 7.69
N VAL A 3 -35.84 -10.33 8.21
CA VAL A 3 -34.41 -10.15 7.92
C VAL A 3 -34.20 -10.34 6.42
N ILE A 4 -33.70 -9.30 5.74
CA ILE A 4 -33.58 -9.30 4.28
C ILE A 4 -32.27 -9.96 3.83
N TYR A 5 -31.22 -9.83 4.64
CA TYR A 5 -29.87 -10.34 4.35
C TYR A 5 -29.27 -11.07 5.56
N ASP A 6 -28.46 -12.09 5.30
CA ASP A 6 -27.58 -12.68 6.30
C ASP A 6 -26.36 -11.78 6.55
N LEU A 7 -25.89 -11.08 5.52
CA LEU A 7 -24.83 -10.08 5.59
C LEU A 7 -25.16 -8.87 4.72
N LEU A 8 -25.06 -7.68 5.29
CA LEU A 8 -25.09 -6.42 4.55
C LEU A 8 -23.75 -5.69 4.71
N VAL A 9 -23.05 -5.47 3.60
CA VAL A 9 -21.72 -4.83 3.59
C VAL A 9 -21.86 -3.37 3.15
N ILE A 10 -21.23 -2.44 3.88
CA ILE A 10 -21.16 -1.02 3.51
C ILE A 10 -19.73 -0.70 3.05
N GLY A 11 -19.58 -0.41 1.76
CA GLY A 11 -18.32 -0.15 1.06
C GLY A 11 -17.85 -1.34 0.23
N ALA A 12 -17.60 -1.12 -1.06
CA ALA A 12 -17.15 -2.12 -2.03
C ALA A 12 -15.65 -2.02 -2.35
N GLY A 13 -14.83 -1.54 -1.41
CA GLY A 13 -13.37 -1.65 -1.48
C GLY A 13 -12.87 -3.11 -1.35
N PRO A 14 -11.55 -3.35 -1.42
CA PRO A 14 -10.97 -4.69 -1.36
C PRO A 14 -11.46 -5.55 -0.20
N GLY A 15 -11.58 -4.98 1.00
CA GLY A 15 -12.16 -5.71 2.14
C GLY A 15 -13.64 -6.06 1.94
N GLY A 16 -14.45 -5.10 1.47
CA GLY A 16 -15.89 -5.25 1.38
C GLY A 16 -16.35 -6.20 0.29
N TYR A 17 -15.90 -6.02 -0.97
CA TYR A 17 -16.36 -6.90 -2.06
C TYR A 17 -15.82 -8.33 -1.90
N VAL A 18 -14.62 -8.51 -1.34
CA VAL A 18 -14.07 -9.84 -1.06
C VAL A 18 -14.86 -10.52 0.07
N ALA A 19 -15.19 -9.79 1.14
CA ALA A 19 -16.07 -10.30 2.20
C ALA A 19 -17.43 -10.70 1.65
N ALA A 20 -18.04 -9.86 0.80
CA ALA A 20 -19.34 -10.16 0.21
C ALA A 20 -19.31 -11.45 -0.65
N ILE A 21 -18.27 -11.62 -1.48
CA ILE A 21 -18.07 -12.85 -2.27
C ILE A 21 -17.84 -14.06 -1.36
N LYS A 22 -17.02 -13.93 -0.31
CA LYS A 22 -16.79 -15.01 0.65
C LYS A 22 -18.09 -15.42 1.34
N ALA A 23 -18.91 -14.46 1.74
CA ALA A 23 -20.19 -14.69 2.41
C ALA A 23 -21.17 -15.44 1.48
N ALA A 24 -21.31 -14.98 0.23
CA ALA A 24 -22.11 -15.66 -0.77
C ALA A 24 -21.65 -17.11 -1.01
N LYS A 25 -20.33 -17.34 -1.09
CA LYS A 25 -19.74 -18.69 -1.23
C LYS A 25 -19.97 -19.59 -0.01
N LEU A 26 -20.22 -19.02 1.16
CA LEU A 26 -20.60 -19.75 2.37
C LEU A 26 -22.13 -19.87 2.53
N GLY A 27 -22.90 -19.46 1.52
CA GLY A 27 -24.36 -19.62 1.49
C GLY A 27 -25.15 -18.47 2.11
N MET A 28 -24.51 -17.36 2.47
CA MET A 28 -25.18 -16.18 3.04
C MET A 28 -25.87 -15.36 1.95
N LYS A 29 -27.13 -15.00 2.14
CA LYS A 29 -27.79 -13.99 1.31
C LYS A 29 -27.16 -12.63 1.61
N THR A 30 -26.48 -12.06 0.63
CA THR A 30 -25.57 -10.93 0.83
C THR A 30 -25.98 -9.71 0.00
N GLY A 31 -26.04 -8.54 0.65
CA GLY A 31 -26.15 -7.24 0.01
C GLY A 31 -24.86 -6.42 0.16
N LEU A 32 -24.55 -5.60 -0.83
CA LEU A 32 -23.36 -4.74 -0.85
C LEU A 32 -23.75 -3.32 -1.27
N ILE A 33 -23.50 -2.35 -0.39
CA ILE A 33 -23.81 -0.94 -0.60
C ILE A 33 -22.53 -0.19 -0.98
N GLU A 34 -22.57 0.56 -2.08
CA GLU A 34 -21.46 1.39 -2.56
C GLU A 34 -22.00 2.68 -3.18
N ASN A 35 -21.43 3.83 -2.81
CA ASN A 35 -21.87 5.14 -3.31
C ASN A 35 -20.99 5.69 -4.44
N ARG A 36 -20.00 4.92 -4.89
CA ARG A 36 -19.09 5.23 -6.00
C ARG A 36 -18.89 3.99 -6.89
N GLU A 37 -17.67 3.75 -7.33
CA GLU A 37 -17.28 2.59 -8.14
C GLU A 37 -16.80 1.42 -7.26
N VAL A 38 -17.14 0.19 -7.65
CA VAL A 38 -16.63 -1.02 -6.97
C VAL A 38 -15.10 -1.12 -7.07
N GLY A 39 -14.51 -1.85 -6.13
CA GLY A 39 -13.07 -1.94 -5.93
C GLY A 39 -12.49 -0.80 -5.10
N GLY A 40 -13.29 0.22 -4.77
CA GLY A 40 -12.98 1.30 -3.85
C GLY A 40 -11.69 2.05 -4.19
N THR A 41 -10.98 2.53 -3.16
CA THR A 41 -9.74 3.31 -3.32
C THR A 41 -8.68 2.57 -4.13
N CYS A 42 -8.40 1.31 -3.78
CA CYS A 42 -7.26 0.58 -4.35
C CYS A 42 -7.37 0.41 -5.88
N LEU A 43 -8.57 0.10 -6.38
CA LEU A 43 -8.79 -0.11 -7.80
C LEU A 43 -8.91 1.19 -8.60
N ASN A 44 -9.60 2.19 -8.04
CA ASN A 44 -10.01 3.36 -8.81
C ASN A 44 -9.09 4.58 -8.63
N ARG A 45 -8.38 4.69 -7.51
CA ARG A 45 -7.61 5.88 -7.10
C ARG A 45 -6.49 5.54 -6.12
N GLY A 46 -5.79 4.44 -6.38
CA GLY A 46 -4.79 3.90 -5.47
C GLY A 46 -3.86 2.90 -6.16
N CYS A 47 -3.84 1.67 -5.66
CA CYS A 47 -2.91 0.61 -6.08
C CYS A 47 -2.81 0.43 -7.60
N VAL A 48 -3.94 0.22 -8.27
CA VAL A 48 -3.97 -0.13 -9.71
C VAL A 48 -3.49 1.04 -10.58
N PRO A 49 -4.09 2.25 -10.49
CA PRO A 49 -3.63 3.37 -11.32
C PRO A 49 -2.19 3.78 -10.99
N ALA A 50 -1.75 3.73 -9.73
CA ALA A 50 -0.36 4.01 -9.37
C ALA A 50 0.62 3.04 -10.04
N LYS A 51 0.30 1.74 -10.03
CA LYS A 51 1.17 0.69 -10.56
C LYS A 51 1.20 0.73 -12.10
N ALA A 52 0.08 1.10 -12.74
CA ALA A 52 0.05 1.37 -14.17
C ALA A 52 0.96 2.55 -14.55
N LEU A 53 0.91 3.67 -13.80
CA LEU A 53 1.79 4.82 -14.03
C LEU A 53 3.27 4.48 -13.78
N LEU A 54 3.58 3.76 -12.70
CA LEU A 54 4.94 3.29 -12.39
C LEU A 54 5.49 2.38 -13.49
N HIS A 55 4.67 1.48 -14.03
CA HIS A 55 5.07 0.61 -15.12
C HIS A 55 5.39 1.40 -16.40
N ALA A 56 4.52 2.34 -16.78
CA ALA A 56 4.76 3.20 -17.94
C ALA A 56 6.02 4.07 -17.77
N ALA A 57 6.21 4.64 -16.58
CA ALA A 57 7.40 5.40 -16.21
C ALA A 57 8.68 4.56 -16.29
N LYS A 58 8.65 3.34 -15.76
CA LYS A 58 9.77 2.39 -15.83
C LYS A 58 10.11 2.02 -17.28
N LEU A 59 9.10 1.69 -18.09
CA LEU A 59 9.31 1.35 -19.50
C LEU A 59 9.96 2.52 -20.26
N TYR A 60 9.50 3.75 -20.03
CA TYR A 60 10.11 4.93 -20.64
C TYR A 60 11.60 5.07 -20.27
N GLN A 61 11.95 4.88 -18.99
CA GLN A 61 13.34 4.91 -18.52
C GLN A 61 14.19 3.77 -19.08
N GLU A 62 13.62 2.58 -19.25
CA GLU A 62 14.29 1.44 -19.88
C GLU A 62 14.62 1.70 -21.35
N VAL A 63 13.69 2.30 -22.11
CA VAL A 63 13.91 2.69 -23.50
C VAL A 63 14.98 3.77 -23.62
N LEU A 64 14.93 4.81 -22.76
CA LEU A 64 15.98 5.84 -22.70
C LEU A 64 17.35 5.25 -22.39
N SER A 65 17.40 4.21 -21.55
CA SER A 65 18.63 3.53 -21.17
C SER A 65 19.02 2.39 -22.12
N GLY A 66 18.32 2.22 -23.25
CA GLY A 66 18.44 1.05 -24.14
C GLY A 66 19.82 0.85 -24.76
N GLU A 67 20.60 1.92 -24.90
CA GLU A 67 21.94 1.87 -25.51
C GLU A 67 22.88 0.93 -24.74
N ARG A 68 22.68 0.77 -23.42
CA ARG A 68 23.44 -0.19 -22.60
C ARG A 68 23.25 -1.64 -23.04
N PHE A 69 22.24 -1.93 -23.86
CA PHE A 69 21.95 -3.23 -24.46
C PHE A 69 22.13 -3.22 -25.99
N GLY A 70 22.71 -2.17 -26.56
CA GLY A 70 22.87 -2.01 -28.01
C GLY A 70 21.61 -1.55 -28.74
N ILE A 71 20.57 -1.11 -28.02
CA ILE A 71 19.35 -0.53 -28.62
C ILE A 71 19.56 0.97 -28.75
N VAL A 72 19.71 1.46 -29.98
CA VAL A 72 19.92 2.88 -30.26
C VAL A 72 18.64 3.49 -30.81
N SER A 73 18.11 4.52 -30.14
CA SER A 73 17.00 5.35 -30.60
C SER A 73 17.41 6.82 -30.54
N LYS A 74 17.16 7.58 -31.61
CA LYS A 74 17.61 8.98 -31.71
C LYS A 74 16.71 9.95 -30.93
N GLU A 75 15.40 9.69 -30.91
CA GLU A 75 14.42 10.54 -30.26
C GLU A 75 13.40 9.65 -29.55
N VAL A 76 13.47 9.59 -28.23
CA VAL A 76 12.49 8.91 -27.39
C VAL A 76 11.63 9.97 -26.73
N SER A 77 10.32 9.91 -26.96
CA SER A 77 9.33 10.79 -26.35
C SER A 77 8.15 9.95 -25.83
N TYR A 78 7.27 10.58 -25.06
CA TYR A 78 6.06 9.97 -24.55
C TYR A 78 4.86 10.90 -24.76
N ASP A 79 3.68 10.30 -24.85
CA ASP A 79 2.39 11.01 -24.86
C ASP A 79 1.71 10.70 -23.52
N TYR A 80 1.64 11.71 -22.65
CA TYR A 80 1.06 11.53 -21.32
C TYR A 80 -0.44 11.22 -21.36
N GLY A 81 -1.17 11.75 -22.37
CA GLY A 81 -2.57 11.42 -22.58
C GLY A 81 -2.78 9.92 -22.85
N LYS A 82 -1.90 9.30 -23.64
CA LYS A 82 -1.92 7.84 -23.85
C LYS A 82 -1.53 7.04 -22.61
N VAL A 83 -0.61 7.54 -21.78
CA VAL A 83 -0.27 6.94 -20.47
C VAL A 83 -1.52 6.95 -19.56
N LEU A 84 -2.28 8.03 -19.54
CA LEU A 84 -3.52 8.13 -18.78
C LEU A 84 -4.62 7.22 -19.33
N SER A 85 -4.76 7.10 -20.65
CA SER A 85 -5.71 6.15 -21.29
C SER A 85 -5.41 4.72 -20.85
N TYR A 86 -4.16 4.27 -20.98
CA TYR A 86 -3.71 2.95 -20.54
C TYR A 86 -4.04 2.69 -19.05
N LYS A 87 -3.74 3.66 -18.18
CA LYS A 87 -4.06 3.60 -16.75
C LYS A 87 -5.58 3.45 -16.52
N ASN A 88 -6.39 4.26 -17.21
CA ASN A 88 -7.85 4.25 -17.06
C ASN A 88 -8.47 2.94 -17.57
N GLU A 89 -8.07 2.47 -18.75
CA GLU A 89 -8.52 1.21 -19.35
C GLU A 89 -8.21 0.01 -18.43
N THR A 90 -7.04 0.01 -17.79
CA THR A 90 -6.65 -1.02 -16.82
C THR A 90 -7.61 -1.04 -15.62
N SER A 91 -7.90 0.12 -15.03
CA SER A 91 -8.84 0.23 -13.90
C SER A 91 -10.27 -0.13 -14.31
N GLU A 92 -10.72 0.27 -15.49
CA GLU A 92 -12.07 -0.03 -16.01
C GLU A 92 -12.28 -1.52 -16.24
N SER A 93 -11.33 -2.19 -16.91
CA SER A 93 -11.39 -3.63 -17.17
C SER A 93 -11.52 -4.44 -15.86
N LEU A 94 -10.72 -4.09 -14.85
CA LEU A 94 -10.78 -4.72 -13.54
C LEU A 94 -12.07 -4.41 -12.78
N ARG A 95 -12.62 -3.19 -12.92
CA ARG A 95 -13.90 -2.82 -12.31
C ARG A 95 -15.04 -3.67 -12.87
N LEU A 96 -15.12 -3.79 -14.20
CA LEU A 96 -16.09 -4.66 -14.87
C LEU A 96 -15.93 -6.12 -14.41
N GLY A 97 -14.70 -6.58 -14.19
CA GLY A 97 -14.43 -7.90 -13.61
C GLY A 97 -15.03 -8.07 -12.20
N VAL A 98 -14.88 -7.07 -11.31
CA VAL A 98 -15.47 -7.10 -9.96
C VAL A 98 -17.00 -7.12 -10.04
N GLU A 99 -17.61 -6.31 -10.91
CA GLU A 99 -19.07 -6.30 -11.11
C GLU A 99 -19.58 -7.66 -11.60
N GLN A 100 -18.87 -8.29 -12.54
CA GLN A 100 -19.18 -9.65 -13.00
C GLN A 100 -19.07 -10.68 -11.88
N LEU A 101 -18.06 -10.58 -11.02
CA LEU A 101 -17.91 -11.46 -9.85
C LEU A 101 -19.08 -11.29 -8.87
N LEU A 102 -19.48 -10.06 -8.56
CA LEU A 102 -20.61 -9.79 -7.67
C LEU A 102 -21.91 -10.37 -8.24
N LYS A 103 -22.19 -10.11 -9.52
CA LYS A 103 -23.34 -10.66 -10.24
C LYS A 103 -23.32 -12.19 -10.28
N GLY A 104 -22.17 -12.79 -10.59
CA GLY A 104 -21.99 -14.24 -10.66
C GLY A 104 -22.20 -14.95 -9.33
N ASN A 105 -21.93 -14.27 -8.21
CA ASN A 105 -22.20 -14.77 -6.85
C ASN A 105 -23.59 -14.37 -6.32
N LYS A 106 -24.46 -13.78 -7.17
CA LYS A 106 -25.83 -13.35 -6.81
C LYS A 106 -25.87 -12.39 -5.63
N ILE A 107 -24.88 -11.51 -5.53
CA ILE A 107 -24.84 -10.45 -4.51
C ILE A 107 -25.67 -9.28 -5.03
N GLU A 108 -26.61 -8.79 -4.21
CA GLU A 108 -27.34 -7.57 -4.54
C GLU A 108 -26.45 -6.35 -4.32
N GLN A 109 -26.11 -5.67 -5.42
CA GLN A 109 -25.38 -4.42 -5.36
C GLN A 109 -26.38 -3.25 -5.27
N ILE A 110 -26.20 -2.39 -4.28
CA ILE A 110 -27.05 -1.23 -4.03
C ILE A 110 -26.20 0.02 -4.19
N HIS A 111 -26.46 0.77 -5.26
CA HIS A 111 -25.80 2.04 -5.54
C HIS A 111 -26.40 3.14 -4.65
N GLY A 112 -25.69 3.51 -3.60
CA GLY A 112 -26.18 4.46 -2.61
C GLY A 112 -25.31 4.55 -1.37
N THR A 113 -25.66 5.46 -0.47
CA THR A 113 -24.95 5.66 0.79
C THR A 113 -25.64 4.89 1.90
N GLY A 114 -24.90 4.02 2.58
CA GLY A 114 -25.35 3.28 3.75
C GLY A 114 -24.93 3.96 5.04
N THR A 115 -25.88 4.18 5.95
CA THR A 115 -25.68 4.74 7.28
C THR A 115 -26.21 3.76 8.33
N LEU A 116 -25.36 3.36 9.28
CA LEU A 116 -25.75 2.56 10.43
C LEU A 116 -26.54 3.44 11.42
N ILE A 117 -27.79 3.07 11.66
CA ILE A 117 -28.70 3.79 12.56
C ILE A 117 -28.72 3.15 13.95
N LYS A 118 -29.28 3.86 14.94
CA LYS A 118 -29.15 3.54 16.38
C LYS A 118 -29.60 2.13 16.78
N ASP A 119 -30.54 1.56 16.05
CA ASP A 119 -31.13 0.26 16.36
C ASP A 119 -30.48 -0.93 15.63
N GLY A 120 -29.31 -0.72 15.03
CA GLY A 120 -28.55 -1.77 14.36
C GLY A 120 -29.09 -2.12 12.97
N ARG A 121 -29.87 -1.24 12.34
CA ARG A 121 -30.26 -1.32 10.93
C ARG A 121 -29.44 -0.37 10.07
N VAL A 122 -29.58 -0.48 8.74
CA VAL A 122 -28.89 0.39 7.78
C VAL A 122 -29.90 1.21 7.01
N ARG A 123 -29.84 2.53 7.12
CA ARG A 123 -30.51 3.46 6.20
C ARG A 123 -29.69 3.51 4.92
N VAL A 124 -30.32 3.25 3.78
CA VAL A 124 -29.68 3.34 2.46
C VAL A 124 -30.37 4.44 1.67
N LYS A 125 -29.60 5.46 1.29
CA LYS A 125 -30.03 6.54 0.42
C LYS A 125 -29.46 6.34 -0.98
N THR A 126 -30.33 6.08 -1.93
CA THR A 126 -30.03 6.01 -3.37
C THR A 126 -30.42 7.32 -4.05
N GLU A 127 -30.26 7.43 -5.37
CA GLU A 127 -30.78 8.58 -6.13
C GLU A 127 -32.31 8.61 -6.17
N GLU A 128 -32.97 7.45 -6.11
CA GLU A 128 -34.42 7.30 -6.30
C GLU A 128 -35.18 7.27 -4.97
N GLU A 129 -34.62 6.60 -3.96
CA GLU A 129 -35.32 6.34 -2.71
C GLU A 129 -34.38 6.30 -1.49
N GLU A 130 -34.98 6.47 -0.31
CA GLU A 130 -34.39 6.17 0.98
C GLU A 130 -35.16 5.03 1.64
N ARG A 131 -34.46 3.97 2.06
CA ARG A 131 -35.06 2.81 2.72
C ARG A 131 -34.22 2.31 3.88
N ILE A 132 -34.84 1.63 4.83
CA ILE A 132 -34.15 0.98 5.96
C ILE A 132 -34.09 -0.52 5.70
N LEU A 133 -32.88 -1.07 5.73
CA LEU A 133 -32.61 -2.49 5.54
C LEU A 133 -32.23 -3.14 6.87
N GLN A 134 -32.73 -4.35 7.09
CA GLN A 134 -32.38 -5.18 8.23
C GLN A 134 -31.60 -6.41 7.76
N ALA A 135 -30.49 -6.69 8.45
CA ALA A 135 -29.62 -7.83 8.19
C ALA A 135 -29.27 -8.52 9.51
N LYS A 136 -28.92 -9.82 9.44
CA LYS A 136 -28.41 -10.55 10.61
C LYS A 136 -27.05 -10.02 11.04
N ASN A 137 -26.17 -9.75 10.07
CA ASN A 137 -24.86 -9.13 10.29
C ASN A 137 -24.69 -7.91 9.39
N ILE A 138 -24.00 -6.90 9.88
CA ILE A 138 -23.58 -5.71 9.12
C ILE A 138 -22.05 -5.63 9.14
N LEU A 139 -21.42 -5.42 7.99
CA LEU A 139 -19.97 -5.26 7.88
C LEU A 139 -19.62 -3.88 7.32
N LEU A 140 -18.94 -3.09 8.13
CA LEU A 140 -18.47 -1.75 7.80
C LEU A 140 -17.08 -1.84 7.15
N ALA A 141 -16.99 -1.50 5.87
CA ALA A 141 -15.77 -1.58 5.06
C ALA A 141 -15.54 -0.28 4.25
N THR A 142 -15.86 0.87 4.84
CA THR A 142 -15.80 2.20 4.19
C THR A 142 -14.39 2.72 3.93
N GLY A 143 -13.36 2.05 4.46
CA GLY A 143 -11.97 2.35 4.18
C GLY A 143 -11.48 3.68 4.77
N SER A 144 -10.69 4.42 3.99
CA SER A 144 -10.00 5.63 4.41
C SER A 144 -10.01 6.72 3.34
N LYS A 145 -9.72 7.96 3.74
CA LYS A 145 -9.50 9.11 2.87
C LYS A 145 -8.13 9.77 3.13
N PRO A 146 -7.55 10.51 2.16
CA PRO A 146 -6.34 11.29 2.38
C PRO A 146 -6.47 12.22 3.60
N SER A 147 -5.39 12.36 4.38
CA SER A 147 -5.35 13.29 5.51
C SER A 147 -4.57 14.54 5.19
N PHE A 148 -5.06 15.67 5.67
CA PHE A 148 -4.33 16.93 5.66
C PHE A 148 -3.72 17.19 7.04
N PRO A 149 -2.39 17.40 7.14
CA PRO A 149 -1.76 17.79 8.39
C PRO A 149 -2.20 19.22 8.78
N PRO A 150 -2.09 19.62 10.06
CA PRO A 150 -2.49 20.95 10.51
C PRO A 150 -1.45 22.01 10.10
N ILE A 151 -1.40 22.33 8.82
CA ILE A 151 -0.46 23.27 8.21
C ILE A 151 -1.25 24.43 7.60
N GLU A 152 -0.80 25.66 7.83
CA GLU A 152 -1.44 26.84 7.23
C GLU A 152 -1.36 26.75 5.69
N GLY A 153 -2.51 26.93 5.03
CA GLY A 153 -2.61 26.89 3.56
C GLY A 153 -2.65 25.49 2.93
N ILE A 154 -2.58 24.41 3.69
CA ILE A 154 -2.59 23.03 3.15
C ILE A 154 -3.92 22.63 2.47
N ARG A 155 -4.98 23.41 2.69
CA ARG A 155 -6.30 23.22 2.07
C ARG A 155 -6.61 24.30 1.03
N LEU A 156 -5.61 25.06 0.58
CA LEU A 156 -5.79 26.01 -0.51
C LEU A 156 -6.28 25.27 -1.75
N PRO A 157 -7.18 25.88 -2.56
CA PRO A 157 -7.58 25.32 -3.84
C PRO A 157 -6.36 24.95 -4.70
N GLY A 158 -6.36 23.74 -5.26
CA GLY A 158 -5.27 23.22 -6.08
C GLY A 158 -4.19 22.44 -5.34
N VAL A 159 -4.13 22.48 -3.99
CA VAL A 159 -3.29 21.53 -3.23
C VAL A 159 -3.86 20.13 -3.43
N MET A 160 -3.05 19.24 -4.01
CA MET A 160 -3.49 17.92 -4.44
C MET A 160 -3.35 16.89 -3.31
N THR A 161 -4.26 15.92 -3.33
CA THR A 161 -4.13 14.64 -2.63
C THR A 161 -3.72 13.55 -3.62
N SER A 162 -3.45 12.34 -3.11
CA SER A 162 -3.22 11.18 -3.99
C SER A 162 -4.35 10.93 -4.98
N ASP A 163 -5.59 11.22 -4.60
CA ASP A 163 -6.77 10.99 -5.45
C ASP A 163 -6.74 11.94 -6.65
N ASP A 164 -6.33 13.19 -6.43
CA ASP A 164 -6.25 14.24 -7.45
C ASP A 164 -5.09 14.00 -8.43
N MET A 165 -3.96 13.44 -7.95
CA MET A 165 -2.81 13.13 -8.79
C MET A 165 -3.13 12.16 -9.94
N PHE A 166 -4.13 11.28 -9.77
CA PHE A 166 -4.56 10.37 -10.83
C PHE A 166 -5.42 11.04 -11.92
N LEU A 167 -5.86 12.27 -11.68
CA LEU A 167 -6.66 13.09 -12.60
C LEU A 167 -5.82 14.14 -13.33
N LEU A 168 -4.55 14.31 -12.95
CA LEU A 168 -3.66 15.25 -13.59
C LEU A 168 -3.45 14.87 -15.06
N ASP A 169 -3.67 15.81 -15.97
CA ASP A 169 -3.67 15.59 -17.42
C ASP A 169 -2.32 15.91 -18.09
N HIS A 170 -1.35 16.38 -17.30
CA HIS A 170 0.01 16.71 -17.75
C HIS A 170 1.05 16.37 -16.68
N VAL A 171 2.32 16.32 -17.08
CA VAL A 171 3.45 16.21 -16.15
C VAL A 171 3.84 17.63 -15.74
N PRO A 172 3.79 18.00 -14.45
CA PRO A 172 4.10 19.35 -14.01
C PRO A 172 5.60 19.62 -14.16
N GLU A 173 5.97 20.89 -14.34
CA GLU A 173 7.39 21.27 -14.47
C GLU A 173 8.17 20.99 -13.17
N SER A 174 7.53 21.25 -12.02
CA SER A 174 8.01 20.83 -10.71
C SER A 174 6.88 20.38 -9.80
N LEU A 175 7.22 19.51 -8.85
CA LEU A 175 6.30 18.92 -7.88
C LEU A 175 6.94 18.92 -6.49
N VAL A 176 6.26 19.56 -5.52
CA VAL A 176 6.60 19.42 -4.09
C VAL A 176 5.67 18.38 -3.48
N ILE A 177 6.26 17.38 -2.82
CA ILE A 177 5.54 16.32 -2.11
C ILE A 177 5.78 16.48 -0.61
N ILE A 178 4.69 16.67 0.14
CA ILE A 178 4.71 16.72 1.60
C ILE A 178 4.41 15.31 2.12
N GLY A 179 5.44 14.63 2.64
CA GLY A 179 5.38 13.25 3.09
C GLY A 179 6.23 12.32 2.22
N GLY A 180 7.19 11.65 2.86
CA GLY A 180 8.13 10.66 2.32
C GLY A 180 7.74 9.21 2.64
N GLY A 181 6.45 8.96 2.88
CA GLY A 181 5.87 7.62 2.94
C GLY A 181 5.69 6.97 1.56
N VAL A 182 5.12 5.77 1.54
CA VAL A 182 4.97 4.93 0.32
C VAL A 182 4.36 5.70 -0.85
N ILE A 183 3.23 6.38 -0.64
CA ILE A 183 2.51 7.13 -1.68
C ILE A 183 3.40 8.24 -2.26
N GLY A 184 4.05 9.03 -1.40
CA GLY A 184 4.91 10.14 -1.84
C GLY A 184 6.12 9.66 -2.62
N VAL A 185 6.74 8.56 -2.17
CA VAL A 185 7.90 7.94 -2.84
C VAL A 185 7.53 7.33 -4.19
N GLU A 186 6.37 6.68 -4.31
CA GLU A 186 5.87 6.16 -5.60
C GLU A 186 5.58 7.30 -6.59
N PHE A 187 4.87 8.36 -6.18
CA PHE A 187 4.64 9.51 -7.06
C PHE A 187 5.95 10.24 -7.42
N ALA A 188 6.89 10.38 -6.49
CA ALA A 188 8.20 10.92 -6.81
C ALA A 188 8.90 10.12 -7.91
N THR A 189 8.79 8.78 -7.85
CA THR A 189 9.36 7.88 -8.87
C THR A 189 8.68 8.08 -10.22
N VAL A 190 7.35 8.14 -10.27
CA VAL A 190 6.60 8.38 -11.53
C VAL A 190 6.99 9.72 -12.16
N PHE A 191 6.84 10.82 -11.41
CA PHE A 191 6.96 12.15 -11.98
C PHE A 191 8.41 12.53 -12.31
N SER A 192 9.39 12.10 -11.50
CA SER A 192 10.80 12.28 -11.87
C SER A 192 11.19 11.49 -13.13
N SER A 193 10.64 10.28 -13.31
CA SER A 193 10.88 9.47 -14.51
C SER A 193 10.29 10.12 -15.78
N PHE A 194 9.24 10.91 -15.65
CA PHE A 194 8.70 11.71 -16.76
C PHE A 194 9.33 13.10 -16.89
N GLY A 195 10.31 13.45 -16.05
CA GLY A 195 11.11 14.68 -16.17
C GLY A 195 10.69 15.85 -15.27
N SER A 196 9.68 15.68 -14.39
CA SER A 196 9.34 16.70 -13.40
C SER A 196 10.48 16.90 -12.40
N ARG A 197 10.75 18.14 -12.00
CA ARG A 197 11.65 18.43 -10.87
C ARG A 197 10.91 18.15 -9.56
N VAL A 198 11.25 17.04 -8.89
CA VAL A 198 10.54 16.61 -7.67
C VAL A 198 11.33 16.97 -6.41
N THR A 199 10.64 17.54 -5.43
CA THR A 199 11.15 17.74 -4.06
C THR A 199 10.26 17.04 -3.04
N ILE A 200 10.83 16.18 -2.21
CA ILE A 200 10.14 15.54 -1.07
C ILE A 200 10.52 16.26 0.23
N LEU A 201 9.51 16.67 0.98
CA LEU A 201 9.63 17.21 2.34
C LEU A 201 9.08 16.18 3.33
N GLU A 202 9.97 15.54 4.09
CA GLU A 202 9.65 14.54 5.11
C GLU A 202 9.98 15.10 6.51
N ALA A 203 9.02 15.01 7.42
CA ALA A 203 9.15 15.48 8.80
C ALA A 203 10.02 14.52 9.63
N GLU A 204 9.98 13.23 9.34
CA GLU A 204 10.84 12.21 9.93
C GLU A 204 12.29 12.30 9.40
N ASP A 205 13.20 11.58 10.06
CA ASP A 205 14.62 11.61 9.71
C ASP A 205 15.00 10.73 8.51
N LYS A 206 14.08 9.87 8.07
CA LYS A 206 14.23 8.95 6.94
C LYS A 206 12.96 8.85 6.10
N LEU A 207 13.13 8.56 4.79
CA LEU A 207 12.02 8.14 3.94
C LEU A 207 11.56 6.73 4.34
N LEU A 208 10.29 6.41 4.07
CA LEU A 208 9.69 5.12 4.40
C LEU A 208 9.97 4.70 5.86
N PRO A 209 9.60 5.53 6.86
CA PRO A 209 10.09 5.37 8.23
C PRO A 209 9.70 4.04 8.90
N GLY A 210 8.63 3.39 8.45
CA GLY A 210 8.19 2.08 8.91
C GLY A 210 8.92 0.88 8.30
N LEU A 211 9.93 1.09 7.44
CA LEU A 211 10.74 0.02 6.86
C LEU A 211 12.12 -0.08 7.50
N ASP A 212 12.79 -1.21 7.24
CA ASP A 212 14.18 -1.45 7.63
C ASP A 212 15.08 -0.28 7.20
N LYS A 213 15.96 0.14 8.11
CA LYS A 213 16.83 1.30 7.94
C LYS A 213 17.69 1.22 6.67
N GLU A 214 18.15 0.02 6.29
CA GLU A 214 18.96 -0.17 5.09
C GLU A 214 18.13 0.14 3.83
N ILE A 215 16.85 -0.22 3.79
CA ILE A 215 15.93 0.14 2.70
C ILE A 215 15.79 1.66 2.60
N SER A 216 15.46 2.32 3.70
CA SER A 216 15.26 3.78 3.74
C SER A 216 16.50 4.55 3.25
N GLN A 217 17.70 4.08 3.63
CA GLN A 217 18.96 4.68 3.20
C GLN A 217 19.20 4.50 1.70
N ASN A 218 19.02 3.29 1.18
CA ASN A 218 19.23 2.99 -0.24
C ASN A 218 18.22 3.72 -1.14
N VAL A 219 16.94 3.77 -0.76
CA VAL A 219 15.91 4.52 -1.51
C VAL A 219 16.25 6.01 -1.59
N LYS A 220 16.64 6.63 -0.47
CA LYS A 220 17.04 8.04 -0.45
C LYS A 220 18.22 8.30 -1.38
N MET A 221 19.22 7.42 -1.38
CA MET A 221 20.38 7.54 -2.26
C MET A 221 20.01 7.39 -3.74
N LEU A 222 19.20 6.39 -4.09
CA LEU A 222 18.79 6.14 -5.48
C LEU A 222 17.90 7.27 -6.03
N LEU A 223 16.94 7.76 -5.26
CA LEU A 223 16.10 8.89 -5.69
C LEU A 223 16.93 10.17 -5.90
N LYS A 224 17.92 10.44 -5.04
CA LYS A 224 18.86 11.56 -5.25
C LYS A 224 19.68 11.39 -6.53
N LYS A 225 20.19 10.18 -6.80
CA LYS A 225 20.89 9.85 -8.06
C LYS A 225 20.00 10.11 -9.29
N ARG A 226 18.68 9.95 -9.15
CA ARG A 226 17.67 10.24 -10.18
C ARG A 226 17.17 11.69 -10.19
N GLY A 227 17.82 12.60 -9.46
CA GLY A 227 17.53 14.03 -9.49
C GLY A 227 16.39 14.48 -8.58
N VAL A 228 15.87 13.62 -7.69
CA VAL A 228 14.88 14.01 -6.68
C VAL A 228 15.57 14.73 -5.52
N THR A 229 15.10 15.93 -5.20
CA THR A 229 15.54 16.65 -4.00
C THR A 229 14.80 16.12 -2.78
N ILE A 230 15.52 15.81 -1.71
CA ILE A 230 14.93 15.20 -0.51
C ILE A 230 15.42 15.93 0.72
N HIS A 231 14.48 16.54 1.45
CA HIS A 231 14.68 17.10 2.78
C HIS A 231 13.99 16.20 3.82
N THR A 232 14.75 15.81 4.84
CA THR A 232 14.27 15.02 5.99
C THR A 232 14.40 15.88 7.23
N ARG A 233 13.59 15.66 8.27
CA ARG A 233 13.43 16.62 9.38
C ARG A 233 12.98 18.00 8.89
N ALA A 234 12.17 17.99 7.83
CA ALA A 234 11.64 19.17 7.15
C ALA A 234 10.18 19.38 7.54
N PHE A 235 9.90 20.48 8.23
CA PHE A 235 8.58 20.84 8.74
C PHE A 235 8.01 21.97 7.89
N VAL A 236 7.03 21.66 7.05
CA VAL A 236 6.29 22.68 6.31
C VAL A 236 5.51 23.54 7.30
N ARG A 237 5.71 24.86 7.21
CA ARG A 237 5.10 25.84 8.13
C ARG A 237 3.89 26.50 7.51
N LYS A 238 4.00 26.89 6.24
CA LYS A 238 2.99 27.67 5.54
C LYS A 238 3.04 27.41 4.04
N ILE A 239 1.87 27.36 3.42
CA ILE A 239 1.69 27.31 1.97
C ILE A 239 0.89 28.54 1.56
N GLU A 240 1.36 29.24 0.55
CA GLU A 240 0.70 30.41 -0.04
C GLU A 240 0.62 30.24 -1.57
N THR A 241 -0.09 31.13 -2.23
CA THR A 241 -0.16 31.18 -3.70
C THR A 241 0.46 32.48 -4.22
N GLU A 242 1.24 32.38 -5.29
CA GLU A 242 1.76 33.52 -6.05
C GLU A 242 1.45 33.29 -7.53
N GLY A 243 0.39 33.95 -8.04
CA GLY A 243 -0.14 33.66 -9.37
C GLY A 243 -0.73 32.25 -9.44
N LEU A 244 -0.20 31.42 -10.34
CA LEU A 244 -0.61 30.01 -10.49
C LEU A 244 0.26 29.04 -9.67
N ASP A 245 1.30 29.54 -9.01
CA ASP A 245 2.24 28.71 -8.26
C ASP A 245 1.94 28.71 -6.77
N PHE A 246 2.35 27.64 -6.09
CA PHE A 246 2.43 27.54 -4.64
C PHE A 246 3.80 27.99 -4.14
N ILE A 247 3.79 28.72 -3.03
CA ILE A 247 4.95 29.09 -2.24
C ILE A 247 4.92 28.28 -0.94
N CYS A 248 5.79 27.28 -0.83
CA CYS A 248 5.89 26.38 0.31
C CYS A 248 7.07 26.79 1.19
N THR A 249 6.78 27.32 2.38
CA THR A 249 7.79 27.66 3.39
C THR A 249 7.95 26.50 4.37
N PHE A 250 9.18 26.02 4.55
CA PHE A 250 9.48 24.93 5.48
C PHE A 250 10.74 25.22 6.30
N THR A 251 10.86 24.54 7.44
CA THR A 251 12.08 24.57 8.24
C THR A 251 12.74 23.21 8.30
N GLU A 252 14.05 23.16 8.13
CA GLU A 252 14.85 21.93 8.22
C GLU A 252 15.70 21.93 9.49
N LYS A 253 15.52 20.90 10.34
CA LYS A 253 16.34 20.73 11.54
C LYS A 253 17.65 20.01 11.20
N GLY A 254 18.70 20.82 10.96
CA GLY A 254 20.09 20.37 10.84
C GLY A 254 20.80 20.13 12.17
N LYS A 255 22.09 19.78 12.13
CA LYS A 255 22.91 19.52 13.32
C LYS A 255 23.25 20.76 14.15
N GLU A 256 23.19 21.96 13.58
CA GLU A 256 23.68 23.17 14.28
C GLU A 256 22.68 24.35 14.34
N LYS A 257 21.75 24.54 13.37
CA LYS A 257 20.62 25.51 13.45
C LYS A 257 19.44 25.09 12.56
N GLU A 258 18.23 25.53 12.92
CA GLU A 258 17.01 25.41 12.09
C GLU A 258 17.11 26.41 10.92
N LYS A 259 17.06 25.91 9.69
CA LYS A 259 17.11 26.73 8.46
C LYS A 259 15.71 26.85 7.89
N THR A 260 15.27 28.07 7.57
CA THR A 260 14.01 28.31 6.85
C THR A 260 14.31 28.40 5.35
N GLU A 261 13.54 27.67 4.55
CA GLU A 261 13.65 27.64 3.10
C GLU A 261 12.26 27.82 2.45
N VAL A 262 12.25 28.31 1.21
CA VAL A 262 11.04 28.60 0.45
C VAL A 262 11.18 27.92 -0.92
N LEU A 263 10.15 27.16 -1.30
CA LEU A 263 10.04 26.53 -2.62
C LEU A 263 8.86 27.12 -3.37
N LYS A 264 9.07 27.40 -4.66
CA LYS A 264 8.01 27.77 -5.60
C LYS A 264 7.74 26.59 -6.53
N THR A 265 6.47 26.23 -6.72
CA THR A 265 6.09 25.07 -7.55
C THR A 265 4.68 25.23 -8.13
N PRO A 266 4.41 24.81 -9.38
CA PRO A 266 3.06 24.82 -9.94
C PRO A 266 2.19 23.69 -9.38
N CYS A 267 2.81 22.64 -8.84
CA CYS A 267 2.12 21.47 -8.30
C CYS A 267 2.61 21.11 -6.90
N LEU A 268 1.67 20.88 -5.98
CA LEU A 268 1.94 20.50 -4.60
C LEU A 268 1.03 19.33 -4.19
N LEU A 269 1.63 18.24 -3.71
CA LEU A 269 0.95 17.04 -3.23
C LEU A 269 1.08 16.91 -1.71
N SER A 270 -0.05 16.81 -1.02
CA SER A 270 -0.10 16.34 0.37
C SER A 270 -0.22 14.81 0.40
N ALA A 271 0.87 14.14 0.75
CA ALA A 271 0.97 12.69 0.93
C ALA A 271 1.18 12.31 2.41
N ALA A 272 0.52 13.03 3.33
CA ALA A 272 0.73 12.97 4.77
C ALA A 272 0.01 11.80 5.48
N GLY A 273 -0.37 10.75 4.74
CA GLY A 273 -1.10 9.60 5.27
C GLY A 273 -2.60 9.61 4.97
N ARG A 274 -3.31 8.72 5.65
CA ARG A 274 -4.74 8.46 5.44
C ARG A 274 -5.46 8.28 6.77
N ILE A 275 -6.72 8.71 6.82
CA ILE A 275 -7.59 8.61 8.00
C ILE A 275 -8.85 7.80 7.68
N PRO A 276 -9.46 7.10 8.66
CA PRO A 276 -10.71 6.37 8.47
C PRO A 276 -11.83 7.20 7.84
N MET A 277 -12.61 6.59 6.95
CA MET A 277 -13.80 7.20 6.38
C MET A 277 -15.05 6.81 7.18
N THR A 278 -15.37 7.60 8.19
CA THR A 278 -16.55 7.42 9.06
C THR A 278 -17.60 8.51 8.93
N GLU A 279 -17.31 9.53 8.10
CA GLU A 279 -18.25 10.61 7.79
C GLU A 279 -19.49 10.06 7.05
N GLY A 280 -20.68 10.32 7.60
CA GLY A 280 -21.94 9.81 7.08
C GLY A 280 -22.21 8.31 7.33
N LEU A 281 -21.25 7.58 7.93
CA LEU A 281 -21.38 6.15 8.20
C LEU A 281 -22.30 5.85 9.39
N LEU A 282 -22.31 6.71 10.40
CA LEU A 282 -23.05 6.54 11.65
C LEU A 282 -24.09 7.64 11.78
N GLU A 283 -25.33 7.29 12.11
CA GLU A 283 -26.34 8.27 12.50
C GLU A 283 -25.95 8.99 13.80
N ASP A 284 -26.32 10.26 13.93
CA ASP A 284 -26.07 11.05 15.13
C ASP A 284 -26.66 10.37 16.37
N GLY A 285 -25.78 9.97 17.30
CA GLY A 285 -26.12 9.27 18.53
C GLY A 285 -26.09 7.74 18.42
N THR A 286 -25.66 7.16 17.29
CA THR A 286 -25.25 5.76 17.21
C THR A 286 -23.98 5.56 18.05
N LEU A 287 -24.05 4.70 19.06
CA LEU A 287 -22.95 4.45 20.00
C LEU A 287 -22.10 3.28 19.54
N LEU A 288 -21.01 3.58 18.82
CA LEU A 288 -19.90 2.65 18.59
C LEU A 288 -18.66 3.14 19.34
N GLU A 289 -17.92 2.21 19.94
CA GLU A 289 -16.61 2.54 20.49
C GLU A 289 -15.64 2.93 19.37
N MET A 290 -15.01 4.10 19.51
CA MET A 290 -14.06 4.63 18.53
C MET A 290 -12.76 5.07 19.20
N ASP A 291 -11.67 5.09 18.43
CA ASP A 291 -10.39 5.68 18.83
C ASP A 291 -9.85 6.55 17.69
N ARG A 292 -9.78 7.87 17.91
CA ARG A 292 -9.29 8.85 16.92
C ARG A 292 -9.93 8.67 15.52
N GLY A 293 -11.24 8.45 15.50
CA GLY A 293 -12.03 8.23 14.28
C GLY A 293 -12.01 6.80 13.73
N ARG A 294 -11.23 5.88 14.31
CA ARG A 294 -11.22 4.45 13.96
C ARG A 294 -12.31 3.71 14.73
N ILE A 295 -12.96 2.75 14.10
CA ILE A 295 -13.93 1.88 14.77
C ILE A 295 -13.16 0.82 15.57
N LYS A 296 -13.42 0.68 16.87
CA LYS A 296 -12.83 -0.38 17.68
C LYS A 296 -13.53 -1.70 17.40
N VAL A 297 -12.73 -2.76 17.31
CA VAL A 297 -13.23 -4.11 17.08
C VAL A 297 -12.52 -5.11 17.99
N SER A 298 -13.19 -6.22 18.25
CA SER A 298 -12.64 -7.42 18.88
C SER A 298 -11.74 -8.20 17.90
N LYS A 299 -11.17 -9.32 18.38
CA LYS A 299 -10.36 -10.24 17.55
C LYS A 299 -11.11 -10.86 16.36
N ASN A 300 -12.44 -10.95 16.45
CA ASN A 300 -13.32 -11.48 15.40
C ASN A 300 -13.97 -10.35 14.57
N PHE A 301 -13.43 -9.13 14.64
CA PHE A 301 -13.89 -7.95 13.90
C PHE A 301 -15.25 -7.40 14.32
N GLU A 302 -15.81 -7.88 15.45
CA GLU A 302 -17.08 -7.40 15.96
C GLU A 302 -16.87 -6.09 16.72
N THR A 303 -17.78 -5.14 16.52
CA THR A 303 -17.77 -3.83 17.20
C THR A 303 -18.42 -3.93 18.58
N SER A 304 -18.54 -2.79 19.28
CA SER A 304 -19.32 -2.73 20.53
C SER A 304 -20.84 -2.91 20.33
N MET A 305 -21.33 -2.87 19.07
CA MET A 305 -22.73 -3.16 18.73
C MET A 305 -22.84 -4.60 18.22
N PRO A 306 -23.61 -5.48 18.90
CA PRO A 306 -23.76 -6.88 18.51
C PRO A 306 -24.26 -7.04 17.08
N GLY A 307 -23.64 -7.95 16.32
CA GLY A 307 -23.98 -8.18 14.91
C GLY A 307 -23.45 -7.12 13.93
N VAL A 308 -22.72 -6.10 14.42
CA VAL A 308 -22.03 -5.11 13.58
C VAL A 308 -20.53 -5.35 13.66
N PHE A 309 -19.90 -5.45 12.49
CA PHE A 309 -18.49 -5.75 12.30
C PHE A 309 -17.81 -4.64 11.51
N ALA A 310 -16.49 -4.50 11.64
CA ALA A 310 -15.72 -3.54 10.83
C ALA A 310 -14.33 -4.08 10.44
N ILE A 311 -13.89 -3.77 9.22
CA ILE A 311 -12.62 -4.27 8.65
C ILE A 311 -11.91 -3.20 7.81
N GLY A 312 -10.64 -3.45 7.49
CA GLY A 312 -9.83 -2.62 6.62
C GLY A 312 -9.49 -1.28 7.25
N ASP A 313 -9.24 -0.27 6.42
CA ASP A 313 -8.67 0.98 6.91
C ASP A 313 -9.55 1.75 7.92
N VAL A 314 -10.87 1.45 7.98
CA VAL A 314 -11.80 2.11 8.91
C VAL A 314 -11.52 1.73 10.38
N ILE A 315 -10.90 0.57 10.62
CA ILE A 315 -10.46 0.13 11.96
C ILE A 315 -9.01 0.54 12.25
N GLY A 316 -8.29 1.10 11.27
CA GLY A 316 -6.87 1.43 11.37
C GLY A 316 -5.95 0.21 11.21
N GLY A 317 -4.81 0.19 11.90
CA GLY A 317 -3.80 -0.86 11.75
C GLY A 317 -3.08 -0.80 10.40
N ILE A 318 -2.81 -1.96 9.80
CA ILE A 318 -2.14 -2.07 8.49
C ILE A 318 -3.13 -1.72 7.38
N GLN A 319 -2.96 -0.55 6.77
CA GLN A 319 -3.81 -0.02 5.71
C GLN A 319 -3.34 -0.52 4.33
N LEU A 320 -3.48 -1.82 4.08
CA LEU A 320 -3.13 -2.48 2.83
C LEU A 320 -4.34 -3.23 2.25
N ALA A 321 -4.49 -3.23 0.93
CA ALA A 321 -5.64 -3.81 0.25
C ALA A 321 -5.79 -5.33 0.49
N HIS A 322 -4.69 -6.07 0.45
CA HIS A 322 -4.67 -7.51 0.75
C HIS A 322 -4.91 -7.79 2.24
N ALA A 323 -4.49 -6.90 3.14
CA ALA A 323 -4.81 -7.00 4.56
C ALA A 323 -6.32 -6.82 4.79
N ALA A 324 -6.94 -5.80 4.20
CA ALA A 324 -8.39 -5.59 4.26
C ALA A 324 -9.18 -6.78 3.66
N SER A 325 -8.70 -7.32 2.54
CA SER A 325 -9.30 -8.50 1.89
C SER A 325 -9.24 -9.73 2.81
N ALA A 326 -8.08 -9.99 3.42
CA ALA A 326 -7.89 -11.10 4.35
C ALA A 326 -8.74 -10.94 5.62
N GLN A 327 -8.81 -9.72 6.18
CA GLN A 327 -9.69 -9.40 7.30
C GLN A 327 -11.16 -9.67 6.95
N GLY A 328 -11.60 -9.31 5.74
CA GLY A 328 -12.94 -9.61 5.25
C GLY A 328 -13.24 -11.09 5.14
N ILE A 329 -12.28 -11.89 4.66
CA ILE A 329 -12.41 -13.35 4.62
C ILE A 329 -12.55 -13.91 6.05
N CYS A 330 -11.65 -13.52 6.96
CA CYS A 330 -11.64 -14.02 8.33
C CYS A 330 -12.89 -13.58 9.12
N ALA A 331 -13.38 -12.35 8.94
CA ALA A 331 -14.60 -11.85 9.58
C ALA A 331 -15.82 -12.69 9.18
N VAL A 332 -15.95 -13.00 7.89
CA VAL A 332 -17.05 -13.83 7.38
C VAL A 332 -16.92 -15.28 7.85
N GLU A 333 -15.70 -15.82 7.95
CA GLU A 333 -15.46 -17.15 8.51
C GLU A 333 -15.89 -17.22 9.98
N TRP A 334 -15.54 -16.20 10.79
CA TRP A 334 -16.02 -16.08 12.16
C TRP A 334 -17.55 -16.01 12.26
N MET A 335 -18.22 -15.21 11.42
CA MET A 335 -19.68 -15.12 11.37
C MET A 335 -20.36 -16.47 11.07
N ASN A 336 -19.64 -17.39 10.42
CA ASN A 336 -20.10 -18.74 10.07
C ASN A 336 -19.55 -19.83 11.01
N GLY A 337 -18.95 -19.45 12.14
CA GLY A 337 -18.40 -20.41 13.12
C GLY A 337 -17.21 -21.22 12.60
N LYS A 338 -16.46 -20.69 11.63
CA LYS A 338 -15.27 -21.32 11.06
C LYS A 338 -14.00 -20.72 11.65
N GLU A 339 -12.94 -21.52 11.70
CA GLU A 339 -11.60 -21.02 12.00
C GLU A 339 -11.09 -20.14 10.84
N PRO A 340 -10.40 -19.03 11.13
CA PRO A 340 -9.79 -18.18 10.11
C PRO A 340 -8.79 -18.95 9.25
N SER A 341 -8.94 -18.85 7.93
CA SER A 341 -8.07 -19.51 6.95
C SER A 341 -6.77 -18.75 6.65
N ILE A 342 -6.63 -17.51 7.15
CA ILE A 342 -5.49 -16.64 6.89
C ILE A 342 -4.88 -16.17 8.22
N ASP A 343 -3.57 -16.29 8.35
CA ASP A 343 -2.80 -15.71 9.45
C ASP A 343 -2.60 -14.20 9.22
N LEU A 344 -3.38 -13.39 9.94
CA LEU A 344 -3.33 -11.93 9.85
C LEU A 344 -2.11 -11.31 10.57
N SER A 345 -1.27 -12.12 11.23
CA SER A 345 -0.01 -11.65 11.81
C SER A 345 1.12 -11.55 10.78
N VAL A 346 0.97 -12.20 9.61
CA VAL A 346 1.98 -12.23 8.55
C VAL A 346 1.45 -11.47 7.33
N VAL A 347 1.64 -10.15 7.32
CA VAL A 347 1.20 -9.29 6.22
C VAL A 347 2.41 -8.79 5.43
N PRO A 348 2.56 -9.13 4.14
CA PRO A 348 3.59 -8.56 3.31
C PRO A 348 3.30 -7.07 3.05
N SER A 349 4.34 -6.26 2.92
CA SER A 349 4.25 -4.84 2.57
C SER A 349 5.17 -4.57 1.39
N CYS A 350 4.69 -3.82 0.41
CA CYS A 350 5.36 -3.60 -0.86
C CYS A 350 5.39 -2.10 -1.21
N VAL A 351 6.53 -1.65 -1.74
CA VAL A 351 6.70 -0.32 -2.33
C VAL A 351 7.22 -0.51 -3.75
N TYR A 352 6.48 0.03 -4.72
CA TYR A 352 6.65 -0.29 -6.13
C TYR A 352 7.58 0.71 -6.83
N THR A 353 8.62 1.15 -6.12
CA THR A 353 9.74 1.89 -6.71
C THR A 353 10.53 1.00 -7.66
N ASP A 354 11.54 1.57 -8.29
CA ASP A 354 12.51 0.82 -9.08
C ASP A 354 13.92 1.05 -8.49
N PRO A 355 14.57 0.05 -7.86
CA PRO A 355 14.10 -1.33 -7.69
C PRO A 355 12.90 -1.40 -6.74
N GLU A 356 12.15 -2.49 -6.87
CA GLU A 356 11.01 -2.81 -6.00
C GLU A 356 11.49 -3.08 -4.57
N ILE A 357 10.59 -2.85 -3.62
CA ILE A 357 10.82 -3.16 -2.21
C ILE A 357 9.68 -4.02 -1.71
N ALA A 358 10.02 -5.08 -0.98
CA ALA A 358 9.03 -5.91 -0.33
C ALA A 358 9.57 -6.41 1.02
N CYS A 359 8.70 -6.42 2.02
CA CYS A 359 9.02 -6.97 3.34
C CYS A 359 7.85 -7.78 3.90
N VAL A 360 8.16 -8.69 4.82
CA VAL A 360 7.17 -9.46 5.56
C VAL A 360 7.77 -9.88 6.90
N GLY A 361 6.95 -9.95 7.94
CA GLY A 361 7.41 -10.34 9.28
C GLY A 361 8.29 -9.28 9.96
N MET A 362 9.16 -9.71 10.86
CA MET A 362 9.96 -8.84 11.73
C MET A 362 11.27 -8.40 11.07
N THR A 363 11.67 -7.16 11.31
CA THR A 363 13.07 -6.74 11.15
C THR A 363 13.92 -7.26 12.31
N GLU A 364 15.24 -7.21 12.14
CA GLU A 364 16.20 -7.50 13.21
C GLU A 364 16.03 -6.53 14.39
N GLU A 365 15.71 -5.26 14.10
CA GLU A 365 15.45 -4.24 15.11
C GLU A 365 14.17 -4.55 15.88
N ASP A 366 13.07 -4.91 15.20
CA ASP A 366 11.82 -5.33 15.85
C ASP A 366 12.03 -6.56 16.75
N ALA A 367 12.82 -7.53 16.30
CA ALA A 367 13.12 -8.74 17.06
C ALA A 367 13.93 -8.40 18.32
N LYS A 368 14.94 -7.53 18.19
CA LYS A 368 15.73 -7.04 19.31
C LYS A 368 14.90 -6.27 20.33
N GLU A 369 13.99 -5.39 19.90
CA GLU A 369 13.07 -4.67 20.79
C GLU A 369 12.16 -5.62 21.58
N LYS A 370 11.81 -6.77 20.99
CA LYS A 370 11.02 -7.83 21.63
C LYS A 370 11.86 -8.81 22.45
N GLY A 371 13.18 -8.63 22.53
CA GLY A 371 14.09 -9.53 23.26
C GLY A 371 14.27 -10.90 22.60
N ILE A 372 14.02 -11.02 21.30
CA ILE A 372 14.20 -12.26 20.53
C ILE A 372 15.63 -12.26 19.97
N GLU A 373 16.41 -13.29 20.32
CA GLU A 373 17.72 -13.47 19.71
C GLU A 373 17.57 -14.00 18.28
N THR A 374 18.20 -13.33 17.32
CA THR A 374 18.08 -13.68 15.90
C THR A 374 19.41 -13.97 15.25
N VAL A 375 19.36 -14.77 14.19
CA VAL A 375 20.41 -14.88 13.17
C VAL A 375 19.89 -14.29 11.87
N THR A 376 20.72 -13.51 11.18
CA THR A 376 20.37 -12.88 9.91
C THR A 376 21.21 -13.44 8.77
N GLY A 377 20.59 -13.63 7.61
CA GLY A 377 21.27 -13.91 6.35
C GLY A 377 21.02 -12.78 5.36
N ARG A 378 22.02 -12.47 4.53
CA ARG A 378 21.96 -11.35 3.59
C ARG A 378 22.72 -11.67 2.32
N PHE A 379 22.04 -11.47 1.19
CA PHE A 379 22.64 -11.62 -0.13
C PHE A 379 22.54 -10.32 -0.93
N LEU A 380 23.64 -9.96 -1.60
CA LEU A 380 23.71 -8.79 -2.46
C LEU A 380 23.44 -9.18 -3.91
N THR A 381 22.41 -8.58 -4.50
CA THR A 381 21.96 -8.94 -5.86
C THR A 381 22.95 -8.63 -6.98
N HIS A 382 24.02 -7.86 -6.73
CA HIS A 382 25.08 -7.69 -7.73
C HIS A 382 25.88 -8.97 -7.99
N ALA A 383 25.79 -9.98 -7.11
CA ALA A 383 26.32 -11.32 -7.33
C ALA A 383 25.30 -12.28 -7.99
N ASN A 384 24.05 -11.84 -8.21
CA ASN A 384 23.04 -12.63 -8.90
C ASN A 384 23.19 -12.49 -10.42
N SER A 385 23.29 -13.62 -11.12
CA SER A 385 23.45 -13.67 -12.58
C SER A 385 22.30 -12.96 -13.31
N LYS A 386 21.04 -13.17 -12.91
CA LYS A 386 19.88 -12.56 -13.56
C LYS A 386 19.88 -11.04 -13.42
N SER A 387 20.26 -10.52 -12.25
CA SER A 387 20.39 -9.08 -11.97
C SER A 387 21.51 -8.45 -12.81
N LEU A 388 22.61 -9.15 -13.02
CA LEU A 388 23.68 -8.71 -13.92
C LEU A 388 23.26 -8.71 -15.39
N ILE A 389 22.58 -9.77 -15.85
CA ILE A 389 22.06 -9.89 -17.22
C ILE A 389 21.13 -8.70 -17.56
N THR A 390 20.30 -8.30 -16.61
CA THR A 390 19.29 -7.23 -16.77
C THR A 390 19.78 -5.85 -16.34
N LYS A 391 21.05 -5.75 -15.88
CA LYS A 391 21.69 -4.51 -15.40
C LYS A 391 20.82 -3.76 -14.38
N GLU A 392 20.31 -4.50 -13.39
CA GLU A 392 19.52 -3.93 -12.30
C GLU A 392 20.36 -3.01 -11.42
N GLU A 393 19.68 -2.08 -10.74
CA GLU A 393 20.30 -1.32 -9.66
C GLU A 393 20.72 -2.25 -8.51
N ARG A 394 21.72 -1.83 -7.75
CA ARG A 394 22.21 -2.61 -6.60
C ARG A 394 21.09 -2.77 -5.58
N GLY A 395 20.81 -4.01 -5.24
CA GLY A 395 19.81 -4.40 -4.26
C GLY A 395 20.29 -5.50 -3.32
N PHE A 396 19.42 -5.93 -2.41
CA PHE A 396 19.69 -7.01 -1.47
C PHE A 396 18.44 -7.80 -1.10
N VAL A 397 18.67 -9.00 -0.60
CA VAL A 397 17.69 -9.82 0.12
C VAL A 397 18.26 -10.08 1.51
N LYS A 398 17.51 -9.73 2.56
CA LYS A 398 17.82 -10.01 3.95
C LYS A 398 16.73 -10.90 4.53
N VAL A 399 17.13 -11.90 5.32
CA VAL A 399 16.24 -12.79 6.07
C VAL A 399 16.60 -12.75 7.55
N VAL A 400 15.60 -12.86 8.40
CA VAL A 400 15.72 -12.88 9.86
C VAL A 400 15.13 -14.20 10.35
N ALA A 401 15.89 -14.95 11.14
CA ALA A 401 15.45 -16.19 11.77
C ALA A 401 15.72 -16.16 13.27
N ASP A 402 14.90 -16.87 14.02
CA ASP A 402 15.12 -17.12 15.45
C ASP A 402 16.39 -17.93 15.65
N LYS A 403 17.24 -17.53 16.60
CA LYS A 403 18.58 -18.13 16.77
C LYS A 403 18.53 -19.55 17.32
N GLU A 404 17.58 -19.86 18.19
CA GLU A 404 17.46 -21.19 18.81
C GLU A 404 16.77 -22.18 17.88
N THR A 405 15.61 -21.79 17.36
CA THR A 405 14.72 -22.66 16.58
C THR A 405 15.00 -22.63 15.08
N ASN A 406 15.75 -21.63 14.59
CA ASN A 406 15.99 -21.36 13.16
C ASN A 406 14.72 -21.08 12.35
N VAL A 407 13.58 -20.83 13.00
CA VAL A 407 12.31 -20.46 12.36
C VAL A 407 12.45 -19.08 11.74
N LEU A 408 12.00 -18.93 10.50
CA LEU A 408 12.00 -17.65 9.79
C LEU A 408 11.00 -16.68 10.44
N LEU A 409 11.48 -15.49 10.78
CA LEU A 409 10.71 -14.44 11.45
C LEU A 409 10.38 -13.27 10.51
N GLY A 410 11.20 -13.04 9.49
CA GLY A 410 11.00 -11.95 8.55
C GLY A 410 11.93 -11.95 7.36
N ALA A 411 11.58 -11.14 6.37
CA ALA A 411 12.38 -10.89 5.18
C ALA A 411 12.22 -9.45 4.69
N GLN A 412 13.31 -8.90 4.15
CA GLN A 412 13.44 -7.51 3.70
C GLN A 412 14.18 -7.54 2.36
N MET A 413 13.49 -7.11 1.31
CA MET A 413 13.98 -7.17 -0.06
C MET A 413 13.93 -5.78 -0.67
N MET A 414 15.00 -5.40 -1.34
CA MET A 414 15.04 -4.24 -2.23
C MET A 414 15.79 -4.68 -3.48
N CYS A 415 15.07 -5.11 -4.50
CA CYS A 415 15.62 -5.68 -5.73
C CYS A 415 14.54 -5.83 -6.81
N ALA A 416 14.95 -6.16 -8.03
CA ALA A 416 13.99 -6.46 -9.09
C ALA A 416 13.08 -7.63 -8.73
N ARG A 417 11.77 -7.47 -8.97
CA ARG A 417 10.72 -8.43 -8.64
C ARG A 417 10.59 -8.78 -7.15
N ALA A 418 11.05 -7.91 -6.25
CA ALA A 418 10.87 -8.11 -4.81
C ALA A 418 9.40 -8.34 -4.45
N THR A 419 8.47 -7.65 -5.11
CA THR A 419 7.03 -7.75 -4.82
C THR A 419 6.42 -9.09 -5.23
N ASP A 420 6.99 -9.75 -6.25
CA ASP A 420 6.60 -11.12 -6.64
C ASP A 420 7.25 -12.18 -5.74
N MET A 421 8.52 -11.96 -5.37
CA MET A 421 9.31 -12.94 -4.61
C MET A 421 8.90 -13.04 -3.13
N ILE A 422 8.37 -11.96 -2.54
CA ILE A 422 8.03 -11.91 -1.11
C ILE A 422 6.97 -12.93 -0.68
N GLY A 423 6.15 -13.41 -1.63
CA GLY A 423 5.13 -14.43 -1.35
C GLY A 423 5.70 -15.76 -0.86
N GLU A 424 6.92 -16.12 -1.29
CA GLU A 424 7.62 -17.30 -0.79
C GLU A 424 7.95 -17.17 0.71
N MET A 425 8.46 -16.00 1.11
CA MET A 425 8.80 -15.72 2.51
C MET A 425 7.55 -15.59 3.38
N GLY A 426 6.48 -14.95 2.89
CA GLY A 426 5.21 -14.89 3.59
C GLY A 426 4.63 -16.28 3.86
N THR A 427 4.73 -17.19 2.88
CA THR A 427 4.33 -18.60 3.02
C THR A 427 5.19 -19.31 4.06
N ALA A 428 6.51 -19.16 4.01
CA ALA A 428 7.43 -19.81 4.92
C ALA A 428 7.21 -19.36 6.37
N ILE A 429 7.04 -18.06 6.62
CA ILE A 429 6.83 -17.51 7.96
C ILE A 429 5.47 -17.93 8.52
N SER A 430 4.39 -17.86 7.71
CA SER A 430 3.06 -18.30 8.15
C SER A 430 3.01 -19.78 8.55
N ASN A 431 3.86 -20.61 7.93
CA ASN A 431 3.98 -22.04 8.23
C ASN A 431 5.12 -22.35 9.22
N LYS A 432 5.77 -21.33 9.80
CA LYS A 432 6.87 -21.46 10.76
C LYS A 432 8.03 -22.34 10.24
N LEU A 433 8.32 -22.24 8.95
CA LEU A 433 9.43 -22.97 8.34
C LEU A 433 10.76 -22.42 8.83
N THR A 434 11.71 -23.33 9.03
CA THR A 434 13.12 -22.98 9.25
C THR A 434 13.84 -22.68 7.95
N ALA A 435 14.95 -21.94 8.01
CA ALA A 435 15.80 -21.68 6.83
C ALA A 435 16.19 -22.99 6.11
N LYS A 436 16.59 -24.01 6.86
CA LYS A 436 16.92 -25.35 6.34
C LYS A 436 15.75 -26.05 5.66
N GLN A 437 14.53 -25.92 6.19
CA GLN A 437 13.34 -26.51 5.55
C GLN A 437 13.04 -25.81 4.23
N LEU A 438 13.13 -24.47 4.18
CA LEU A 438 12.89 -23.71 2.97
C LEU A 438 13.97 -23.94 1.89
N LEU A 439 15.22 -24.19 2.29
CA LEU A 439 16.32 -24.55 1.39
C LEU A 439 16.15 -25.91 0.69
N LYS A 440 15.26 -26.79 1.17
CA LYS A 440 14.93 -28.05 0.46
C LYS A 440 14.30 -27.81 -0.91
N ALA A 441 13.64 -26.66 -1.10
CA ALA A 441 13.07 -26.28 -2.38
C ALA A 441 14.18 -25.77 -3.32
N MET A 442 14.40 -26.50 -4.42
CA MET A 442 15.32 -26.06 -5.47
C MET A 442 14.75 -24.82 -6.17
N ARG A 443 15.59 -23.79 -6.33
CA ARG A 443 15.24 -22.58 -7.08
C ARG A 443 15.81 -22.66 -8.50
N ALA A 444 15.02 -22.21 -9.48
CA ALA A 444 15.46 -22.19 -10.87
C ALA A 444 16.59 -21.17 -11.08
N HIS A 445 17.49 -21.47 -12.00
CA HIS A 445 18.61 -20.62 -12.39
C HIS A 445 18.64 -20.40 -13.91
N PRO A 446 18.94 -19.17 -14.41
CA PRO A 446 19.13 -17.95 -13.65
C PRO A 446 17.80 -17.23 -13.35
N THR A 447 17.53 -16.91 -12.08
CA THR A 447 16.36 -16.13 -11.66
C THR A 447 16.72 -15.08 -10.61
N TYR A 448 15.85 -14.11 -10.35
CA TYR A 448 16.04 -13.23 -9.17
C TYR A 448 15.84 -14.02 -7.87
N ASN A 449 14.96 -15.03 -7.89
CA ASN A 449 14.51 -15.76 -6.72
C ASN A 449 15.63 -16.58 -6.05
N GLU A 450 16.64 -17.04 -6.79
CA GLU A 450 17.80 -17.72 -6.19
C GLU A 450 18.55 -16.84 -5.16
N SER A 451 18.38 -15.51 -5.20
CA SER A 451 18.87 -14.60 -4.16
C SER A 451 18.28 -14.88 -2.76
N ILE A 452 17.05 -15.39 -2.69
CA ILE A 452 16.46 -15.88 -1.43
C ILE A 452 17.26 -17.09 -0.93
N GLY A 453 17.60 -18.02 -1.81
CA GLY A 453 18.41 -19.19 -1.48
C GLY A 453 19.75 -18.79 -0.86
N GLU A 454 20.49 -17.88 -1.49
CA GLU A 454 21.75 -17.40 -0.94
C GLU A 454 21.61 -16.66 0.40
N ALA A 455 20.54 -15.88 0.58
CA ALA A 455 20.29 -15.23 1.87
C ALA A 455 19.97 -16.26 2.97
N LEU A 456 19.23 -17.32 2.64
CA LEU A 456 18.96 -18.42 3.58
C LEU A 456 20.22 -19.24 3.89
N GLU A 457 21.05 -19.52 2.89
CA GLU A 457 22.34 -20.20 3.07
C GLU A 457 23.27 -19.36 3.96
N ASP A 458 23.37 -18.05 3.73
CA ASP A 458 24.16 -17.14 4.58
C ASP A 458 23.63 -17.10 6.03
N CYS A 459 22.32 -17.23 6.21
CA CYS A 459 21.69 -17.33 7.53
C CYS A 459 22.20 -18.55 8.33
N ILE A 460 22.51 -19.66 7.64
CA ILE A 460 22.99 -20.91 8.26
C ILE A 460 24.50 -21.16 8.07
N GLY A 461 25.24 -20.18 7.51
CA GLY A 461 26.68 -20.28 7.26
C GLY A 461 27.08 -21.12 6.04
N GLY A 462 26.14 -21.38 5.11
CA GLY A 462 26.33 -22.20 3.92
C GLY A 462 26.42 -21.42 2.59
N ALA A 463 26.50 -20.08 2.62
CA ALA A 463 26.48 -19.27 1.40
C ALA A 463 27.55 -19.68 0.39
N ILE A 464 27.15 -19.84 -0.88
CA ILE A 464 28.02 -20.37 -1.94
C ILE A 464 28.58 -19.21 -2.78
N HIS A 465 27.73 -18.23 -3.12
CA HIS A 465 28.08 -17.13 -4.01
C HIS A 465 28.33 -15.81 -3.27
N ALA A 466 28.62 -15.89 -1.97
CA ALA A 466 29.03 -14.77 -1.13
C ALA A 466 30.47 -14.94 -0.62
N LEU A 467 31.15 -13.83 -0.35
CA LEU A 467 32.45 -13.88 0.32
C LEU A 467 32.28 -14.42 1.75
N PRO A 468 33.23 -15.22 2.27
CA PRO A 468 33.18 -15.68 3.65
C PRO A 468 33.06 -14.52 4.63
N ARG A 469 32.23 -14.68 5.66
CA ARG A 469 32.17 -13.73 6.78
C ARG A 469 33.53 -13.75 7.49
N LYS A 470 34.12 -12.57 7.70
CA LYS A 470 35.38 -12.41 8.45
C LYS A 470 35.19 -12.63 9.94
#